data_AF-A0A7W5V8C4-F1
#
_entry.id   AF-A0A7W5V8C4-F1
#
_cell.length_a   1.000
_cell.length_b   1.000
_cell.length_c   1.000
_cell.angle_alpha   90.00
_cell.angle_beta   90.00
_cell.angle_gamma   90.00
#
_symmetry.space_group_name_H-M   'P 1'
#
loop_
_entity.id
_entity.type
_entity.pdbx_description
1 polymer ?
#
loop_
_entity_poly.entity_id
_entity_poly.type
_entity_poly.pdbx_seq_one_letter_code
_entity_poly.pdbx_strand_id
1 'polypeptide(L)'
;METTRDLLIALARRYAFADLGALAPTKEIAEVCEFGQRLLSLDAEDFAVGAPAVPSDLRRRARDCHMPQTPREQPRGALESLRPAYALLLEVIAIRWFRRELSPMIAAVHIASEYLPLLAFEPHLGHAGDPARWPAGLSAPGSRFGVIGDRECDHTKSEQSATNRTLRVASEPPEGWRAYFDRQHSQVAGAMAVCVATCRNPCTAMDWIAAGEREDLHVRARTALAFAETPLVKLRHAAPVGHGFGVPSPEEVLDAWQRSRLALDKNDVGAKAMVDDGFPIPGLASLVSAVAGVRVEPSTLLHDVSAHVARLLAE
;
A
#
# COMPACT_ATOMS: atom_id res chain seq x y z
N MET A 1 36.48 -8.41 -4.37
CA MET A 1 35.90 -8.19 -3.03
C MET A 1 37.01 -8.56 -2.07
N GLU A 2 37.81 -7.58 -1.66
CA GLU A 2 39.15 -7.84 -1.08
C GLU A 2 39.22 -7.49 0.40
N THR A 3 38.23 -6.75 0.93
CA THR A 3 38.18 -6.33 2.34
C THR A 3 36.80 -6.54 2.97
N THR A 4 36.75 -6.60 4.32
CA THR A 4 35.49 -6.58 5.10
C THR A 4 34.63 -5.38 4.73
N ARG A 5 35.25 -4.23 4.47
CA ARG A 5 34.58 -3.00 4.03
C ARG A 5 33.88 -3.18 2.69
N ASP A 6 34.53 -3.83 1.72
CA ASP A 6 33.90 -4.12 0.42
C ASP A 6 32.67 -5.02 0.58
N LEU A 7 32.72 -5.99 1.50
CA LEU A 7 31.59 -6.86 1.82
C LEU A 7 30.42 -6.05 2.42
N LEU A 8 30.69 -5.18 3.40
CA LEU A 8 29.64 -4.35 4.02
C LEU A 8 29.00 -3.38 3.00
N ILE A 9 29.81 -2.79 2.10
CA ILE A 9 29.31 -1.95 1.01
C ILE A 9 28.46 -2.77 0.03
N ALA A 10 28.86 -4.02 -0.28
CA ALA A 10 28.06 -4.91 -1.11
C ALA A 10 26.72 -5.27 -0.46
N LEU A 11 26.69 -5.51 0.85
CA LEU A 11 25.45 -5.73 1.61
C LEU A 11 24.54 -4.50 1.59
N ALA A 12 25.11 -3.29 1.78
CA ALA A 12 24.36 -2.04 1.69
C ALA A 12 23.68 -1.90 0.32
N ARG A 13 24.43 -2.11 -0.78
CA ARG A 13 23.93 -2.05 -2.16
C ARG A 13 22.88 -3.11 -2.50
N ARG A 14 22.83 -4.21 -1.73
CA ARG A 14 21.81 -5.25 -1.83
C ARG A 14 20.62 -5.00 -0.88
N TYR A 15 20.58 -3.87 -0.18
CA TYR A 15 19.55 -3.51 0.79
C TYR A 15 19.47 -4.47 1.98
N ALA A 16 20.55 -5.18 2.30
CA ALA A 16 20.60 -6.16 3.40
C ALA A 16 20.73 -5.48 4.77
N PHE A 17 19.80 -4.58 5.08
CA PHE A 17 19.85 -3.71 6.26
C PHE A 17 19.91 -4.47 7.58
N ALA A 18 19.15 -5.56 7.74
CA ALA A 18 19.19 -6.38 8.96
C ALA A 18 20.60 -6.97 9.20
N ASP A 19 21.17 -7.64 8.19
CA ASP A 19 22.50 -8.25 8.29
C ASP A 19 23.58 -7.19 8.50
N LEU A 20 23.49 -6.08 7.76
CA LEU A 20 24.44 -4.98 7.86
C LEU A 20 24.36 -4.27 9.22
N GLY A 21 23.17 -4.11 9.78
CA GLY A 21 22.97 -3.55 11.12
C GLY A 21 23.58 -4.44 12.20
N ALA A 22 23.46 -5.76 12.08
CA ALA A 22 24.09 -6.71 13.01
C ALA A 22 25.62 -6.72 12.92
N LEU A 23 26.18 -6.39 11.76
CA LEU A 23 27.62 -6.33 11.48
C LEU A 23 28.18 -4.89 11.52
N ALA A 24 27.37 -3.91 11.90
CA ALA A 24 27.72 -2.50 11.77
C ALA A 24 28.93 -2.14 12.65
N PRO A 25 29.96 -1.48 12.10
CA PRO A 25 31.15 -1.11 12.87
C PRO A 25 30.89 0.04 13.84
N THR A 26 29.79 0.80 13.66
CA THR A 26 29.41 1.93 14.52
C THR A 26 27.91 1.89 14.82
N LYS A 27 27.52 2.49 15.94
CA LYS A 27 26.11 2.66 16.32
C LYS A 27 25.32 3.48 15.30
N GLU A 28 25.97 4.47 14.68
CA GLU A 28 25.37 5.31 13.64
C GLU A 28 24.94 4.47 12.43
N ILE A 29 25.81 3.59 11.93
CA ILE A 29 25.48 2.70 10.82
C ILE A 29 24.37 1.71 11.20
N ALA A 30 24.41 1.17 12.43
CA ALA A 30 23.37 0.27 12.93
C ALA A 30 21.99 0.95 12.94
N GLU A 31 21.93 2.20 13.39
CA GLU A 31 20.69 2.99 13.46
C GLU A 31 20.13 3.32 12.07
N VAL A 32 20.97 3.69 11.10
CA VAL A 32 20.53 3.91 9.70
C VAL A 32 20.04 2.60 9.08
N CYS A 33 20.69 1.47 9.40
CA CYS A 33 20.25 0.15 8.95
C CYS A 33 18.90 -0.24 9.56
N GLU A 34 18.68 0.00 10.85
CA GLU A 34 17.38 -0.24 11.50
C GLU A 34 16.26 0.58 10.83
N PHE A 35 16.52 1.84 10.51
CA PHE A 35 15.61 2.69 9.75
C PHE A 35 15.28 2.12 8.37
N GLY A 36 16.31 1.71 7.60
CA GLY A 36 16.12 1.06 6.30
C GLY A 36 15.36 -0.26 6.38
N GLN A 37 15.60 -1.04 7.43
CA GLN A 37 14.92 -2.32 7.65
C GLN A 37 13.43 -2.14 7.94
N ARG A 38 13.05 -1.15 8.77
CA ARG A 38 11.64 -0.83 9.06
C ARG A 38 10.88 -0.45 7.78
N LEU A 39 11.47 0.41 6.95
CA LEU A 39 10.92 0.80 5.64
C LEU A 39 10.75 -0.42 4.73
N LEU A 40 11.75 -1.30 4.67
CA LEU A 40 11.74 -2.49 3.82
C LEU A 40 10.76 -3.58 4.32
N SER A 41 10.47 -3.63 5.62
CA SER A 41 9.43 -4.50 6.20
C SER A 41 8.02 -3.91 6.09
N LEU A 42 7.89 -2.68 5.58
CA LEU A 42 6.62 -1.95 5.46
C LEU A 42 5.90 -1.78 6.81
N ASP A 43 6.67 -1.65 7.89
CA ASP A 43 6.12 -1.40 9.23
C ASP A 43 5.82 0.09 9.39
N ALA A 44 4.69 0.52 8.83
CA ALA A 44 4.33 1.92 8.69
C ALA A 44 4.17 2.65 10.03
N GLU A 45 3.94 1.93 11.14
CA GLU A 45 3.84 2.48 12.50
C GLU A 45 5.21 3.00 12.99
N ASP A 46 6.29 2.39 12.52
CA ASP A 46 7.65 2.64 12.99
C ASP A 46 8.43 3.67 12.16
N PHE A 47 7.85 4.16 11.06
CA PHE A 47 8.53 5.10 10.14
C PHE A 47 8.84 6.46 10.76
N ALA A 48 8.06 6.86 11.78
CA ALA A 48 8.22 8.14 12.48
C ALA A 48 9.11 8.05 13.73
N VAL A 49 9.59 6.85 14.09
CA VAL A 49 10.47 6.66 15.25
C VAL A 49 11.77 7.45 15.05
N GLY A 50 12.24 8.10 16.12
CA GLY A 50 13.42 8.95 16.09
C GLY A 50 14.68 8.19 15.67
N ALA A 51 15.30 8.63 14.58
CA ALA A 51 16.59 8.14 14.09
C ALA A 51 17.55 9.33 13.83
N PRO A 52 18.12 9.98 14.87
CA PRO A 52 19.02 11.12 14.71
C PRO A 52 20.19 10.90 13.74
N ALA A 53 20.69 9.66 13.60
CA ALA A 53 21.75 9.32 12.63
C ALA A 53 21.29 9.43 11.16
N VAL A 54 19.98 9.43 10.91
CA VAL A 54 19.41 9.46 9.57
C VAL A 54 19.20 10.91 9.09
N PRO A 55 19.65 11.24 7.87
CA PRO A 55 19.42 12.54 7.23
C PRO A 55 17.96 13.01 7.33
N SER A 56 17.78 14.31 7.59
CA SER A 56 16.46 14.88 7.89
C SER A 56 15.48 14.79 6.72
N ASP A 57 15.98 14.79 5.48
CA ASP A 57 15.18 14.60 4.28
C ASP A 57 14.63 13.17 4.16
N LEU A 58 15.44 12.14 4.45
CA LEU A 58 15.01 10.74 4.45
C LEU A 58 13.97 10.49 5.54
N ARG A 59 14.21 11.04 6.74
CA ARG A 59 13.21 11.00 7.83
C ARG A 59 11.90 11.69 7.46
N ARG A 60 11.96 12.82 6.74
CA ARG A 60 10.75 13.51 6.28
C ARG A 60 9.96 12.64 5.30
N ARG A 61 10.63 12.07 4.28
CA ARG A 61 9.99 11.18 3.30
C ARG A 61 9.40 9.92 3.94
N ALA A 62 10.05 9.36 4.95
CA ALA A 62 9.49 8.24 5.73
C ALA A 62 8.24 8.66 6.52
N ARG A 63 8.23 9.85 7.13
CA ARG A 63 7.03 10.40 7.79
C ARG A 63 5.87 10.61 6.83
N ASP A 64 6.13 10.95 5.56
CA ASP A 64 5.08 11.06 4.54
C ASP A 64 4.42 9.70 4.22
N CYS A 65 5.10 8.59 4.54
CA CYS A 65 4.59 7.22 4.38
C CYS A 65 4.03 6.63 5.69
N HIS A 66 4.19 7.31 6.82
CA HIS A 66 3.83 6.81 8.15
C HIS A 66 2.31 6.72 8.32
N MET A 67 1.83 5.65 8.95
CA MET A 67 0.43 5.55 9.37
C MET A 67 0.27 6.15 10.77
N PRO A 68 -0.50 7.23 10.97
CA PRO A 68 -0.68 7.83 12.28
C PRO A 68 -1.18 6.83 13.33
N GLN A 69 -0.61 6.86 14.53
CA GLN A 69 -0.90 5.95 15.63
C GLN A 69 -1.99 6.46 16.57
N THR A 70 -2.38 7.73 16.42
CA THR A 70 -3.50 8.31 17.15
C THR A 70 -4.41 9.13 16.24
N PRO A 71 -5.69 9.32 16.60
CA PRO A 71 -6.62 10.13 15.80
C PRO A 71 -6.15 11.56 15.56
N ARG A 72 -5.37 12.14 16.48
CA ARG A 72 -4.94 13.55 16.46
C ARG A 72 -3.50 13.75 16.00
N GLU A 73 -2.78 12.68 15.72
CA GLU A 73 -1.38 12.77 15.33
C GLU A 73 -1.20 13.57 14.03
N GLN A 74 -0.15 14.39 14.02
CA GLN A 74 0.25 15.25 12.92
C GLN A 74 1.76 15.12 12.68
N PRO A 75 2.24 15.16 11.42
CA PRO A 75 1.45 15.19 10.18
C PRO A 75 0.63 13.89 9.96
N ARG A 76 -0.38 13.93 9.08
CA ARG A 76 -1.26 12.78 8.79
C ARG A 76 -0.60 11.66 7.98
N GLY A 77 0.62 11.86 7.48
CA GLY A 77 1.40 10.85 6.74
C GLY A 77 0.59 10.20 5.61
N ALA A 78 0.52 8.86 5.61
CA ALA A 78 -0.20 8.08 4.61
C ALA A 78 -1.71 8.34 4.57
N LEU A 79 -2.32 8.93 5.61
CA LEU A 79 -3.72 9.36 5.59
C LEU A 79 -3.93 10.70 4.88
N GLU A 80 -2.89 11.53 4.76
CA GLU A 80 -2.96 12.73 3.93
C GLU A 80 -2.97 12.36 2.45
N SER A 81 -2.14 11.40 2.06
CA SER A 81 -2.04 10.89 0.69
C SER A 81 -1.37 9.53 0.70
N LEU A 82 -1.93 8.57 -0.04
CA LEU A 82 -1.34 7.24 -0.20
C LEU A 82 -0.17 7.25 -1.18
N ARG A 83 0.00 8.29 -2.01
CA ARG A 83 1.01 8.30 -3.09
C ARG A 83 2.44 8.05 -2.59
N PRO A 84 2.96 8.69 -1.52
CA PRO A 84 4.29 8.36 -1.00
C PRO A 84 4.40 6.91 -0.53
N ALA A 85 3.37 6.40 0.15
CA ALA A 85 3.33 5.01 0.60
C ALA A 85 3.30 4.02 -0.59
N TYR A 86 2.56 4.32 -1.67
CA TYR A 86 2.58 3.53 -2.90
C TYR A 86 3.92 3.60 -3.63
N ALA A 87 4.55 4.77 -3.68
CA ALA A 87 5.88 4.92 -4.25
C ALA A 87 6.90 4.05 -3.48
N LEU A 88 6.83 4.03 -2.15
CA LEU A 88 7.64 3.13 -1.31
C LEU A 88 7.27 1.66 -1.53
N LEU A 89 5.98 1.30 -1.61
CA LEU A 89 5.53 -0.06 -1.91
C LEU A 89 6.11 -0.57 -3.24
N LEU A 90 6.08 0.24 -4.28
CA LEU A 90 6.66 -0.09 -5.58
C LEU A 90 8.19 -0.26 -5.48
N GLU A 91 8.89 0.61 -4.74
CA GLU A 91 10.33 0.45 -4.48
C GLU A 91 10.63 -0.86 -3.74
N VAL A 92 9.85 -1.19 -2.70
CA VAL A 92 9.98 -2.45 -1.94
C VAL A 92 9.73 -3.66 -2.84
N ILE A 93 8.68 -3.65 -3.66
CA ILE A 93 8.39 -4.75 -4.62
C ILE A 93 9.58 -4.96 -5.55
N ALA A 94 10.13 -3.89 -6.12
CA ALA A 94 11.30 -3.99 -6.99
C ALA A 94 12.52 -4.56 -6.25
N ILE A 95 12.84 -4.04 -5.06
CA ILE A 95 13.96 -4.52 -4.24
C ILE A 95 13.81 -6.01 -3.91
N ARG A 96 12.62 -6.43 -3.44
CA ARG A 96 12.35 -7.83 -3.08
C ARG A 96 12.42 -8.75 -4.29
N TRP A 97 11.94 -8.31 -5.46
CA TRP A 97 12.10 -9.03 -6.71
C TRP A 97 13.57 -9.29 -7.05
N PHE A 98 14.40 -8.24 -7.05
CA PHE A 98 15.83 -8.35 -7.36
C PHE A 98 16.58 -9.22 -6.35
N ARG A 99 16.16 -9.20 -5.08
CA ARG A 99 16.71 -10.06 -4.03
C ARG A 99 16.21 -11.51 -4.07
N ARG A 100 15.24 -11.83 -4.94
CA ARG A 100 14.53 -13.11 -5.02
C ARG A 100 13.75 -13.47 -3.75
N GLU A 101 13.25 -12.45 -3.07
CA GLU A 101 12.46 -12.59 -1.85
C GLU A 101 10.97 -12.53 -2.19
N LEU A 102 10.47 -13.57 -2.84
CA LEU A 102 9.17 -13.52 -3.52
C LEU A 102 7.98 -13.60 -2.56
N SER A 103 8.09 -14.29 -1.43
CA SER A 103 7.02 -14.26 -0.40
C SER A 103 6.75 -12.86 0.16
N PRO A 104 7.75 -12.11 0.68
CA PRO A 104 7.51 -10.73 1.12
C PRO A 104 7.21 -9.78 -0.04
N MET A 105 7.69 -10.05 -1.27
CA MET A 105 7.28 -9.28 -2.45
C MET A 105 5.76 -9.42 -2.73
N ILE A 106 5.24 -10.65 -2.71
CA ILE A 106 3.81 -10.92 -2.90
C ILE A 106 2.98 -10.34 -1.76
N ALA A 107 3.49 -10.34 -0.52
CA ALA A 107 2.85 -9.64 0.59
C ALA A 107 2.71 -8.13 0.32
N ALA A 108 3.76 -7.48 -0.21
CA ALA A 108 3.70 -6.07 -0.60
C ALA A 108 2.71 -5.81 -1.74
N VAL A 109 2.65 -6.68 -2.76
CA VAL A 109 1.63 -6.62 -3.82
C VAL A 109 0.22 -6.76 -3.26
N HIS A 110 0.03 -7.63 -2.27
CA HIS A 110 -1.26 -7.80 -1.63
C HIS A 110 -1.70 -6.55 -0.85
N ILE A 111 -0.82 -5.97 -0.04
CA ILE A 111 -1.08 -4.69 0.66
C ILE A 111 -1.45 -3.61 -0.37
N ALA A 112 -0.69 -3.51 -1.47
CA ALA A 112 -1.01 -2.57 -2.54
C ALA A 112 -2.40 -2.83 -3.14
N SER A 113 -2.85 -4.09 -3.26
CA SER A 113 -4.20 -4.38 -3.76
C SER A 113 -5.33 -3.97 -2.80
N GLU A 114 -5.12 -4.13 -1.48
CA GLU A 114 -6.12 -3.84 -0.45
C GLU A 114 -6.46 -2.35 -0.38
N TYR A 115 -5.45 -1.49 -0.53
CA TYR A 115 -5.60 -0.04 -0.40
C TYR A 115 -5.83 0.67 -1.75
N LEU A 116 -5.77 -0.06 -2.87
CA LEU A 116 -5.86 0.52 -4.20
C LEU A 116 -7.18 1.27 -4.44
N PRO A 117 -8.32 0.82 -3.89
CA PRO A 117 -9.54 1.61 -3.89
C PRO A 117 -9.38 3.01 -3.28
N LEU A 118 -8.74 3.14 -2.10
CA LEU A 118 -8.59 4.46 -1.47
C LEU A 118 -7.68 5.38 -2.28
N LEU A 119 -6.67 4.84 -2.97
CA LEU A 119 -5.86 5.61 -3.91
C LEU A 119 -6.71 6.13 -5.10
N ALA A 120 -7.67 5.34 -5.58
CA ALA A 120 -8.61 5.80 -6.62
C ALA A 120 -9.54 6.92 -6.13
N PHE A 121 -9.97 6.86 -4.87
CA PHE A 121 -10.83 7.86 -4.24
C PHE A 121 -10.11 9.14 -3.82
N GLU A 122 -8.78 9.10 -3.68
CA GLU A 122 -7.99 10.23 -3.15
C GLU A 122 -8.26 11.58 -3.86
N PRO A 123 -8.41 11.66 -5.20
CA PRO A 123 -8.76 12.92 -5.87
C PRO A 123 -10.10 13.53 -5.44
N HIS A 124 -11.05 12.71 -5.00
CA HIS A 124 -12.39 13.14 -4.58
C HIS A 124 -12.46 13.44 -3.08
N LEU A 125 -11.71 12.69 -2.27
CA LEU A 125 -11.63 12.89 -0.83
C LEU A 125 -10.68 14.04 -0.45
N GLY A 126 -9.66 14.29 -1.25
CA GLY A 126 -8.51 15.13 -0.88
C GLY A 126 -7.66 14.53 0.24
N HIS A 127 -7.80 13.23 0.50
CA HIS A 127 -7.07 12.45 1.49
C HIS A 127 -7.21 10.95 1.23
N ALA A 128 -6.47 10.14 1.99
CA ALA A 128 -6.35 8.69 1.81
C ALA A 128 -7.29 7.88 2.74
N GLY A 129 -8.56 8.28 2.78
CA GLY A 129 -9.54 7.66 3.68
C GLY A 129 -9.26 7.85 5.18
N ASP A 130 -8.90 9.07 5.58
CA ASP A 130 -8.76 9.47 6.99
C ASP A 130 -10.13 9.44 7.68
N PRO A 131 -10.32 8.61 8.72
CA PRO A 131 -11.59 8.54 9.44
C PRO A 131 -12.05 9.86 10.08
N ALA A 132 -11.14 10.80 10.31
CA ALA A 132 -11.47 12.12 10.86
C ALA A 132 -12.02 13.10 9.82
N ARG A 133 -11.95 12.77 8.52
CA ARG A 133 -12.22 13.69 7.40
C ARG A 133 -13.29 13.19 6.43
N TRP A 134 -13.99 12.11 6.78
CA TRP A 134 -15.04 11.56 5.93
C TRP A 134 -16.11 12.59 5.54
N PRO A 135 -16.56 12.60 4.27
CA PRO A 135 -17.58 13.54 3.83
C PRO A 135 -18.92 13.21 4.51
N ALA A 136 -19.65 14.25 4.89
CA ALA A 136 -20.96 14.12 5.53
C ALA A 136 -21.97 13.31 4.70
N GLY A 137 -21.79 13.26 3.37
CA GLY A 137 -22.60 12.48 2.45
C GLY A 137 -22.62 10.97 2.74
N LEU A 138 -21.57 10.40 3.36
CA LEU A 138 -21.57 8.99 3.75
C LEU A 138 -22.63 8.69 4.82
N SER A 139 -22.99 9.68 5.65
CA SER A 139 -23.99 9.55 6.72
C SER A 139 -25.27 10.34 6.43
N ALA A 140 -25.47 10.79 5.19
CA ALA A 140 -26.65 11.55 4.80
C ALA A 140 -27.94 10.70 4.87
N PRO A 141 -29.12 11.32 5.02
CA PRO A 141 -30.39 10.61 4.92
C PRO A 141 -30.48 9.77 3.64
N GLY A 142 -30.91 8.52 3.79
CA GLY A 142 -30.97 7.55 2.69
C GLY A 142 -29.66 6.80 2.43
N SER A 143 -28.56 7.14 3.11
CA SER A 143 -27.31 6.39 3.01
C SER A 143 -27.41 5.11 3.83
N ARG A 144 -26.95 4.01 3.24
CA ARG A 144 -26.80 2.71 3.92
C ARG A 144 -25.36 2.46 4.38
N PHE A 145 -24.44 3.38 4.11
CA PHE A 145 -23.03 3.21 4.47
C PHE A 145 -22.88 3.19 5.99
N GLY A 146 -22.27 2.12 6.52
CA GLY A 146 -22.16 1.90 7.95
C GLY A 146 -23.47 1.53 8.67
N VAL A 147 -24.55 1.23 7.96
CA VAL A 147 -25.77 0.66 8.56
C VAL A 147 -25.62 -0.85 8.71
N ILE A 148 -25.61 -1.34 9.95
CA ILE A 148 -25.42 -2.76 10.26
C ILE A 148 -26.74 -3.51 10.10
N GLY A 149 -26.70 -4.64 9.38
CA GLY A 149 -27.83 -5.55 9.22
C GLY A 149 -28.79 -5.18 8.09
N ASP A 150 -28.47 -4.14 7.31
CA ASP A 150 -29.22 -3.81 6.09
C ASP A 150 -28.97 -4.91 5.04
N ARG A 151 -30.06 -5.54 4.59
CA ARG A 151 -30.04 -6.63 3.59
C ARG A 151 -30.07 -6.12 2.15
N GLU A 152 -30.46 -4.87 1.95
CA GLU A 152 -30.48 -4.21 0.64
C GLU A 152 -29.12 -3.61 0.28
N CYS A 153 -28.20 -3.52 1.26
CA CYS A 153 -26.82 -3.12 1.05
C CYS A 153 -25.96 -4.30 0.59
N ASP A 154 -25.18 -4.10 -0.48
CA ASP A 154 -24.28 -5.13 -1.03
C ASP A 154 -23.01 -5.34 -0.20
N HIS A 155 -22.77 -4.51 0.82
CA HIS A 155 -21.70 -4.77 1.78
C HIS A 155 -21.97 -6.04 2.58
N THR A 156 -20.96 -6.87 2.69
CA THR A 156 -20.90 -7.99 3.64
C THR A 156 -21.06 -7.51 5.08
N LYS A 157 -21.40 -8.41 6.01
CA LYS A 157 -21.51 -8.05 7.44
C LYS A 157 -20.20 -7.47 8.00
N SER A 158 -19.05 -7.97 7.54
CA SER A 158 -17.73 -7.44 7.91
C SER A 158 -17.54 -6.02 7.41
N GLU A 159 -17.86 -5.74 6.14
CA GLU A 159 -17.78 -4.40 5.56
C GLU A 159 -18.76 -3.43 6.21
N GLN A 160 -19.99 -3.85 6.52
CA GLN A 160 -20.95 -3.04 7.27
C GLN A 160 -20.41 -2.68 8.67
N SER A 161 -19.75 -3.61 9.36
CA SER A 161 -19.11 -3.35 10.66
C SER A 161 -17.93 -2.38 10.53
N ALA A 162 -17.07 -2.58 9.52
CA ALA A 162 -15.92 -1.72 9.27
C ALA A 162 -16.34 -0.29 8.90
N THR A 163 -17.30 -0.15 7.98
CA THR A 163 -17.86 1.14 7.55
C THR A 163 -18.70 1.81 8.66
N ASN A 164 -19.31 1.05 9.57
CA ASN A 164 -19.95 1.63 10.75
C ASN A 164 -18.90 2.22 11.71
N ARG A 165 -17.81 1.48 11.96
CA ARG A 165 -16.76 1.91 12.89
C ARG A 165 -15.95 3.08 12.34
N THR A 166 -15.65 3.11 11.05
CA THR A 166 -14.85 4.20 10.44
C THR A 166 -15.49 5.58 10.65
N LEU A 167 -16.82 5.66 10.72
CA LEU A 167 -17.55 6.90 10.95
C LEU A 167 -17.41 7.46 12.38
N ARG A 168 -16.87 6.68 13.32
CA ARG A 168 -16.72 7.09 14.74
C ARG A 168 -15.32 6.91 15.32
N VAL A 169 -14.46 6.14 14.67
CA VAL A 169 -13.14 5.75 15.21
C VAL A 169 -12.22 6.95 15.47
N ALA A 170 -12.40 8.08 14.80
CA ALA A 170 -11.66 9.31 15.07
C ALA A 170 -11.88 9.87 16.49
N SER A 171 -12.95 9.43 17.18
CA SER A 171 -13.24 9.77 18.58
C SER A 171 -12.87 8.66 19.57
N GLU A 172 -12.40 7.50 19.08
CA GLU A 172 -11.92 6.41 19.93
C GLU A 172 -10.54 6.73 20.53
N PRO A 173 -10.17 6.11 21.67
CA PRO A 173 -8.83 6.22 22.21
C PRO A 173 -7.78 5.55 21.30
N PRO A 174 -6.47 5.82 21.49
CA PRO A 174 -5.39 5.34 20.62
C PRO A 174 -5.38 3.82 20.37
N GLU A 175 -5.76 3.01 21.36
CA GLU A 175 -5.91 1.56 21.20
C GLU A 175 -7.04 1.17 20.24
N GLY A 176 -8.18 1.89 20.27
CA GLY A 176 -9.29 1.68 19.36
C GLY A 176 -8.92 2.06 17.93
N TRP A 177 -8.25 3.20 17.77
CA TRP A 177 -7.69 3.67 16.50
C TRP A 177 -6.75 2.64 15.86
N ARG A 178 -5.73 2.18 16.58
CA ARG A 178 -4.79 1.15 16.10
C ARG A 178 -5.49 -0.16 15.76
N ALA A 179 -6.40 -0.62 16.61
CA ALA A 179 -7.18 -1.84 16.35
C ALA A 179 -8.09 -1.74 15.10
N TYR A 180 -8.51 -0.54 14.71
CA TYR A 180 -9.24 -0.31 13.47
C TYR A 180 -8.33 -0.37 12.24
N PHE A 181 -7.15 0.26 12.29
CA PHE A 181 -6.19 0.19 11.19
C PHE A 181 -5.68 -1.23 10.96
N ASP A 182 -5.40 -1.97 12.04
CA ASP A 182 -4.95 -3.38 11.98
C ASP A 182 -5.97 -4.31 11.29
N ARG A 183 -7.28 -4.05 11.46
CA ARG A 183 -8.31 -5.06 11.16
C ARG A 183 -9.37 -4.66 10.15
N GLN A 184 -9.58 -3.37 9.93
CA GLN A 184 -10.80 -2.87 9.30
C GLN A 184 -10.59 -1.80 8.25
N HIS A 185 -9.49 -1.03 8.27
CA HIS A 185 -9.32 0.07 7.31
C HIS A 185 -9.23 -0.42 5.85
N SER A 186 -8.54 -1.54 5.59
CA SER A 186 -8.54 -2.18 4.26
C SER A 186 -9.92 -2.66 3.81
N GLN A 187 -10.78 -3.10 4.74
CA GLN A 187 -12.17 -3.46 4.42
C GLN A 187 -12.99 -2.24 4.03
N VAL A 188 -12.72 -1.07 4.64
CA VAL A 188 -13.36 0.19 4.24
C VAL A 188 -12.94 0.60 2.83
N ALA A 189 -11.68 0.38 2.45
CA ALA A 189 -11.20 0.62 1.09
C ALA A 189 -12.04 -0.18 0.07
N GLY A 190 -12.18 -1.49 0.27
CA GLY A 190 -13.03 -2.35 -0.57
C GLY A 190 -14.48 -1.91 -0.58
N ALA A 191 -15.06 -1.63 0.59
CA ALA A 191 -16.45 -1.21 0.74
C ALA A 191 -16.76 0.11 -0.01
N MET A 192 -15.85 1.10 0.04
CA MET A 192 -15.95 2.33 -0.73
C MET A 192 -15.99 2.05 -2.23
N ALA A 193 -15.10 1.19 -2.73
CA ALA A 193 -15.11 0.77 -4.13
C ALA A 193 -16.41 0.04 -4.53
N VAL A 194 -16.94 -0.84 -3.69
CA VAL A 194 -18.21 -1.53 -3.93
C VAL A 194 -19.35 -0.52 -4.14
N CYS A 195 -19.42 0.53 -3.30
CA CYS A 195 -20.47 1.55 -3.39
C CYS A 195 -20.55 2.23 -4.76
N VAL A 196 -19.41 2.46 -5.42
CA VAL A 196 -19.36 3.14 -6.72
C VAL A 196 -19.33 2.15 -7.88
N ALA A 197 -18.74 0.97 -7.71
CA ALA A 197 -18.38 0.11 -8.84
C ALA A 197 -19.34 -1.06 -9.13
N THR A 198 -19.95 -1.63 -8.09
CA THR A 198 -20.65 -2.91 -8.18
C THR A 198 -21.96 -2.98 -7.39
N CYS A 199 -22.30 -1.95 -6.60
CA CYS A 199 -23.54 -1.91 -5.82
C CYS A 199 -24.77 -1.98 -6.74
N ARG A 200 -25.60 -3.00 -6.55
CA ARG A 200 -26.82 -3.27 -7.32
C ARG A 200 -27.99 -2.38 -6.88
N ASN A 201 -27.97 -1.93 -5.63
CA ASN A 201 -28.96 -1.05 -5.05
C ASN A 201 -28.30 0.23 -4.50
N PRO A 202 -27.84 1.15 -5.37
CA PRO A 202 -27.19 2.39 -4.94
C PRO A 202 -28.06 3.18 -3.96
N CYS A 203 -27.40 3.78 -2.97
CA CYS A 203 -28.01 4.65 -1.98
C CYS A 203 -27.30 6.01 -2.01
N THR A 204 -27.73 6.96 -1.17
CA THR A 204 -27.21 8.35 -1.23
C THR A 204 -25.75 8.51 -0.76
N ALA A 205 -25.10 7.44 -0.31
CA ALA A 205 -23.73 7.44 0.23
C ALA A 205 -22.69 8.10 -0.69
N MET A 206 -22.87 8.01 -2.01
CA MET A 206 -21.93 8.53 -3.01
C MET A 206 -22.41 9.83 -3.69
N ASP A 207 -23.54 10.40 -3.24
CA ASP A 207 -24.17 11.56 -3.89
C ASP A 207 -23.42 12.89 -3.71
N TRP A 208 -22.42 12.90 -2.84
CA TRP A 208 -21.49 14.01 -2.68
C TRP A 208 -20.46 14.10 -3.83
N ILE A 209 -20.31 13.05 -4.66
CA ILE A 209 -19.47 13.06 -5.87
C ILE A 209 -20.36 13.39 -7.07
N ALA A 210 -19.96 14.37 -7.89
CA ALA A 210 -20.69 14.74 -9.09
C ALA A 210 -20.84 13.55 -10.06
N ALA A 211 -21.97 13.44 -10.76
CA ALA A 211 -22.26 12.27 -11.60
C ALA A 211 -21.17 11.98 -12.66
N GLY A 212 -20.66 13.01 -13.35
CA GLY A 212 -19.59 12.83 -14.34
C GLY A 212 -18.25 12.38 -13.73
N GLU A 213 -17.93 12.87 -12.54
CA GLU A 213 -16.73 12.45 -11.79
C GLU A 213 -16.86 11.02 -11.26
N ARG A 214 -18.09 10.59 -10.94
CA ARG A 214 -18.41 9.25 -10.45
C ARG A 214 -18.20 8.18 -11.53
N GLU A 215 -18.44 8.49 -12.81
CA GLU A 215 -18.21 7.55 -13.92
C GLU A 215 -16.72 7.23 -14.10
N ASP A 216 -15.84 8.22 -14.00
CA ASP A 216 -14.38 7.98 -14.04
C ASP A 216 -13.93 7.17 -12.81
N LEU A 217 -14.38 7.57 -11.62
CA LEU A 217 -14.09 6.85 -10.39
C LEU A 217 -14.59 5.41 -10.44
N HIS A 218 -15.75 5.17 -11.06
CA HIS A 218 -16.32 3.84 -11.27
C HIS A 218 -15.33 2.93 -12.00
N VAL A 219 -14.79 3.36 -13.14
CA VAL A 219 -13.84 2.54 -13.91
C VAL A 219 -12.58 2.25 -13.09
N ARG A 220 -12.04 3.25 -12.37
CA ARG A 220 -10.85 3.10 -11.53
C ARG A 220 -11.09 2.17 -10.33
N ALA A 221 -12.19 2.35 -9.61
CA ALA A 221 -12.58 1.51 -8.47
C ALA A 221 -12.89 0.07 -8.89
N ARG A 222 -13.58 -0.13 -10.02
CA ARG A 222 -13.83 -1.47 -10.58
C ARG A 222 -12.53 -2.18 -10.95
N THR A 223 -11.58 -1.45 -11.53
CA THR A 223 -10.26 -1.99 -11.87
C THR A 223 -9.47 -2.35 -10.61
N ALA A 224 -9.55 -1.54 -9.55
CA ALA A 224 -8.94 -1.84 -8.26
C ALA A 224 -9.50 -3.13 -7.64
N LEU A 225 -10.83 -3.29 -7.62
CA LEU A 225 -11.48 -4.52 -7.16
C LEU A 225 -11.07 -5.73 -8.01
N ALA A 226 -11.03 -5.58 -9.33
CA ALA A 226 -10.59 -6.65 -10.22
C ALA A 226 -9.14 -7.05 -9.96
N PHE A 227 -8.24 -6.09 -9.69
CA PHE A 227 -6.84 -6.35 -9.38
C PHE A 227 -6.66 -7.23 -8.14
N ALA A 228 -7.39 -6.93 -7.06
CA ALA A 228 -7.36 -7.71 -5.81
C ALA A 228 -7.76 -9.18 -6.03
N GLU A 229 -8.60 -9.46 -7.04
CA GLU A 229 -9.06 -10.80 -7.38
C GLU A 229 -8.18 -11.54 -8.40
N THR A 230 -7.09 -10.92 -8.87
CA THR A 230 -6.24 -11.52 -9.90
C THR A 230 -5.36 -12.67 -9.37
N PRO A 231 -4.89 -13.57 -10.26
CA PRO A 231 -3.99 -14.66 -9.87
C PRO A 231 -2.73 -14.19 -9.14
N LEU A 232 -2.10 -13.07 -9.56
CA LEU A 232 -0.92 -12.52 -8.88
C LEU A 232 -1.17 -12.24 -7.40
N VAL A 233 -2.27 -11.54 -7.05
CA VAL A 233 -2.60 -11.22 -5.65
C VAL A 233 -2.94 -12.49 -4.87
N LYS A 234 -3.63 -13.44 -5.52
CA LYS A 234 -4.00 -14.74 -4.95
C LYS A 234 -2.81 -15.64 -4.66
N LEU A 235 -1.62 -15.38 -5.22
CA LEU A 235 -0.39 -16.11 -4.87
C LEU A 235 -0.08 -16.02 -3.37
N ARG A 236 -0.49 -14.96 -2.67
CA ARG A 236 -0.34 -14.85 -1.19
C ARG A 236 -0.98 -16.04 -0.47
N HIS A 237 -2.11 -16.52 -1.00
CA HIS A 237 -2.90 -17.60 -0.42
C HIS A 237 -2.67 -18.94 -1.13
N ALA A 238 -1.86 -18.95 -2.19
CA ALA A 238 -1.50 -20.15 -2.93
C ALA A 238 -0.44 -20.97 -2.16
N ALA A 239 -0.85 -21.49 -1.00
CA ALA A 239 -0.31 -22.70 -0.41
C ALA A 239 -1.43 -23.72 -0.14
N PRO A 240 -2.26 -24.11 -1.13
CA PRO A 240 -3.37 -25.02 -0.89
C PRO A 240 -2.94 -26.42 -1.36
N VAL A 241 -2.52 -27.26 -0.42
CA VAL A 241 -2.40 -28.73 -0.55
C VAL A 241 -1.56 -29.28 -1.72
N GLY A 242 -0.31 -29.66 -1.41
CA GLY A 242 0.52 -30.53 -2.24
C GLY A 242 1.91 -30.71 -1.66
N HIS A 243 2.69 -29.63 -1.58
CA HIS A 243 4.06 -29.59 -1.03
C HIS A 243 4.29 -28.27 -0.27
N GLY A 244 3.48 -28.02 0.77
CA GLY A 244 3.17 -26.73 1.42
C GLY A 244 4.31 -25.89 2.05
N PHE A 245 5.42 -25.69 1.34
CA PHE A 245 6.53 -24.81 1.70
C PHE A 245 7.06 -23.99 0.51
N GLY A 246 6.37 -24.02 -0.65
CA GLY A 246 6.84 -23.36 -1.86
C GLY A 246 6.79 -21.83 -1.76
N VAL A 247 7.95 -21.19 -1.72
CA VAL A 247 8.10 -19.79 -2.12
C VAL A 247 7.88 -19.75 -3.64
N PRO A 248 6.97 -18.91 -4.17
CA PRO A 248 6.76 -18.86 -5.61
C PRO A 248 8.07 -18.50 -6.30
N SER A 249 8.35 -19.13 -7.42
CA SER A 249 9.47 -18.82 -8.31
C SER A 249 9.19 -17.55 -9.13
N PRO A 250 10.23 -16.91 -9.69
CA PRO A 250 10.04 -15.76 -10.57
C PRO A 250 9.14 -16.08 -11.77
N GLU A 251 9.24 -17.29 -12.32
CA GLU A 251 8.43 -17.75 -13.45
C GLU A 251 6.95 -17.86 -13.06
N GLU A 252 6.64 -18.49 -11.92
CA GLU A 252 5.27 -18.58 -11.41
C GLU A 252 4.65 -17.21 -11.15
N VAL A 253 5.43 -16.25 -10.65
CA VAL A 253 4.98 -14.86 -10.45
C VAL A 253 4.65 -14.20 -11.80
N LEU A 254 5.52 -14.32 -12.80
CA LEU A 254 5.30 -13.72 -14.12
C LEU A 254 4.14 -14.38 -14.87
N ASP A 255 3.97 -15.69 -14.76
CA ASP A 255 2.84 -16.41 -15.34
C ASP A 255 1.51 -16.02 -14.68
N ALA A 256 1.50 -15.89 -13.35
CA ALA A 256 0.35 -15.36 -12.63
C ALA A 256 0.05 -13.93 -13.05
N TRP A 257 1.08 -13.08 -13.16
CA TRP A 257 0.92 -11.70 -13.61
C TRP A 257 0.40 -11.60 -15.04
N GLN A 258 0.90 -12.42 -15.97
CA GLN A 258 0.42 -12.40 -17.35
C GLN A 258 -1.08 -12.71 -17.43
N ARG A 259 -1.56 -13.67 -16.64
CA ARG A 259 -3.01 -13.96 -16.52
C ARG A 259 -3.76 -12.82 -15.85
N SER A 260 -3.19 -12.19 -14.82
CA SER A 260 -3.76 -10.99 -14.19
C SER A 260 -3.95 -9.86 -15.20
N ARG A 261 -2.94 -9.56 -16.02
CA ARG A 261 -2.99 -8.50 -17.03
C ARG A 261 -4.12 -8.71 -18.03
N LEU A 262 -4.27 -9.93 -18.55
CA LEU A 262 -5.37 -10.29 -19.47
C LEU A 262 -6.76 -10.18 -18.82
N ALA A 263 -6.86 -10.45 -17.52
CA ALA A 263 -8.10 -10.28 -16.76
C ALA A 263 -8.45 -8.81 -16.53
N LEU A 264 -7.44 -7.95 -16.36
CA LEU A 264 -7.58 -6.51 -16.16
C LEU A 264 -7.83 -5.73 -17.45
N ASP A 265 -7.32 -6.22 -18.58
CA ASP A 265 -7.45 -5.60 -19.90
C ASP A 265 -8.90 -5.69 -20.41
N LYS A 266 -9.76 -4.83 -19.85
CA LYS A 266 -11.21 -4.73 -20.09
C LYS A 266 -11.68 -3.29 -20.23
N ASN A 267 -10.82 -2.32 -19.92
CA ASN A 267 -11.07 -0.89 -19.98
C ASN A 267 -9.73 -0.13 -20.04
N ASP A 268 -9.76 1.18 -20.29
CA ASP A 268 -8.56 2.01 -20.50
C ASP A 268 -7.62 2.07 -19.27
N VAL A 269 -8.17 1.94 -18.06
CA VAL A 269 -7.39 1.93 -16.80
C VAL A 269 -6.68 0.59 -16.66
N GLY A 270 -7.42 -0.52 -16.78
CA GLY A 270 -6.87 -1.88 -16.69
C GLY A 270 -5.88 -2.21 -17.80
N ALA A 271 -6.09 -1.67 -19.01
CA ALA A 271 -5.17 -1.79 -20.14
C ALA A 271 -3.78 -1.22 -19.84
N LYS A 272 -3.62 -0.32 -18.84
CA LYS A 272 -2.30 0.17 -18.43
C LYS A 272 -1.42 -0.91 -17.80
N ALA A 273 -2.01 -2.00 -17.31
CA ALA A 273 -1.25 -3.18 -16.94
C ALA A 273 -0.48 -3.79 -18.13
N MET A 274 -0.90 -3.54 -19.38
CA MET A 274 -0.26 -4.08 -20.59
C MET A 274 1.00 -3.32 -21.03
N VAL A 275 1.30 -2.17 -20.41
CA VAL A 275 2.49 -1.38 -20.70
C VAL A 275 3.74 -2.13 -20.23
N ASP A 276 4.82 -2.05 -21.01
CA ASP A 276 6.17 -2.41 -20.55
C ASP A 276 6.86 -1.13 -20.07
N ASP A 277 6.82 -0.92 -18.76
CA ASP A 277 7.30 0.29 -18.08
C ASP A 277 8.70 0.11 -17.46
N GLY A 278 9.38 -1.01 -17.75
CA GLY A 278 10.68 -1.34 -17.18
C GLY A 278 10.62 -1.72 -15.69
N PHE A 279 9.43 -1.78 -15.09
CA PHE A 279 9.26 -2.28 -13.72
C PHE A 279 9.41 -3.81 -13.71
N PRO A 280 9.94 -4.43 -12.63
CA PRO A 280 10.20 -5.88 -12.63
C PRO A 280 8.95 -6.76 -12.76
N ILE A 281 7.78 -6.21 -12.44
CA ILE A 281 6.46 -6.75 -12.77
C ILE A 281 5.85 -5.82 -13.83
N PRO A 282 6.08 -6.07 -15.13
CA PRO A 282 5.84 -5.06 -16.18
C PRO A 282 4.41 -4.54 -16.19
N GLY A 283 4.24 -3.21 -16.15
CA GLY A 283 2.95 -2.54 -16.18
C GLY A 283 2.26 -2.43 -14.83
N LEU A 284 2.82 -2.98 -13.74
CA LEU A 284 2.22 -2.84 -12.40
C LEU A 284 2.25 -1.39 -11.92
N ALA A 285 3.37 -0.68 -12.09
CA ALA A 285 3.47 0.74 -11.73
C ALA A 285 2.54 1.60 -12.60
N SER A 286 2.44 1.25 -13.89
CA SER A 286 1.49 1.88 -14.83
C SER A 286 0.03 1.68 -14.41
N LEU A 287 -0.36 0.48 -13.97
CA LEU A 287 -1.69 0.19 -13.44
C LEU A 287 -1.99 1.01 -12.18
N VAL A 288 -1.05 1.06 -11.23
CA VAL A 288 -1.20 1.87 -10.00
C VAL A 288 -1.42 3.33 -10.34
N SER A 289 -0.61 3.89 -11.24
CA SER A 289 -0.75 5.28 -11.70
C SER A 289 -2.11 5.54 -12.37
N ALA A 290 -2.58 4.59 -13.20
CA ALA A 290 -3.86 4.70 -13.88
C ALA A 290 -5.03 4.73 -12.89
N VAL A 291 -5.00 3.86 -11.88
CA VAL A 291 -6.04 3.82 -10.85
C VAL A 291 -5.99 5.07 -9.95
N ALA A 292 -4.80 5.56 -9.64
CA ALA A 292 -4.63 6.81 -8.88
C ALA A 292 -5.11 8.06 -9.65
N GLY A 293 -5.23 7.98 -10.98
CA GLY A 293 -5.50 9.15 -11.82
C GLY A 293 -4.32 10.13 -11.91
N VAL A 294 -3.16 9.75 -11.41
CA VAL A 294 -1.93 10.54 -11.37
C VAL A 294 -0.72 9.61 -11.42
N ARG A 295 0.40 10.11 -11.96
CA ARG A 295 1.65 9.34 -11.98
C ARG A 295 2.13 9.04 -10.56
N VAL A 296 2.30 7.76 -10.25
CA VAL A 296 2.89 7.25 -9.01
C VAL A 296 4.03 6.31 -9.41
N GLU A 297 5.25 6.75 -9.17
CA GLU A 297 6.47 6.02 -9.54
C GLU A 297 7.10 5.35 -8.31
N PRO A 298 7.93 4.32 -8.49
CA PRO A 298 8.76 3.82 -7.41
C PRO A 298 9.58 4.97 -6.78
N SER A 299 9.59 5.01 -5.46
CA SER A 299 10.43 5.93 -4.69
C SER A 299 11.92 5.58 -4.85
N THR A 300 12.78 6.45 -4.34
CA THR A 300 14.22 6.22 -4.14
C THR A 300 14.59 6.19 -2.66
N LEU A 301 13.63 6.03 -1.75
CA LEU A 301 13.86 6.24 -0.32
C LEU A 301 14.81 5.18 0.23
N LEU A 302 14.56 3.90 -0.07
CA LEU A 302 15.44 2.80 0.33
C LEU A 302 16.77 2.85 -0.42
N HIS A 303 16.76 3.28 -1.68
CA HIS A 303 17.98 3.56 -2.45
C HIS A 303 18.87 4.61 -1.78
N ASP A 304 18.29 5.73 -1.37
CA ASP A 304 19.03 6.85 -0.77
C ASP A 304 19.52 6.50 0.65
N VAL A 305 18.75 5.70 1.41
CA VAL A 305 19.21 5.11 2.69
C VAL A 305 20.39 4.17 2.46
N SER A 306 20.29 3.24 1.50
CA SER A 306 21.39 2.32 1.14
C SER A 306 22.65 3.08 0.72
N ALA A 307 22.51 4.10 -0.13
CA ALA A 307 23.59 4.95 -0.57
C ALA A 307 24.23 5.71 0.60
N HIS A 308 23.43 6.17 1.57
CA HIS A 308 23.94 6.83 2.77
C HIS A 308 24.76 5.88 3.64
N VAL A 309 24.28 4.65 3.88
CA VAL A 309 25.06 3.64 4.61
C VAL A 309 26.37 3.32 3.89
N ALA A 310 26.35 3.18 2.57
CA ALA A 310 27.56 2.93 1.78
C ALA A 310 28.58 4.08 1.88
N ARG A 311 28.12 5.33 2.01
CA ARG A 311 29.01 6.49 2.26
C ARG A 311 29.64 6.43 3.65
N LEU A 312 28.86 6.17 4.69
CA LEU A 312 29.36 6.03 6.06
C LEU A 312 30.40 4.90 6.19
N LEU A 313 30.23 3.79 5.46
CA LEU A 313 31.21 2.69 5.40
C LEU A 313 32.48 3.05 4.60
N ALA A 314 32.38 4.05 3.73
CA ALA A 314 33.47 4.53 2.89
C ALA A 314 34.30 5.65 3.52
N GLU A 315 33.88 6.16 4.68
CA GLU A 315 34.69 7.04 5.52
C GLU A 315 35.67 6.21 6.37
#